data_AF-A0A7K3NKD6-F1
#
_entry.id   AF-A0A7K3NKD6-F1
#
_cell.length_a   1.000
_cell.length_b   1.000
_cell.length_c   1.000
_cell.angle_alpha   90.00
_cell.angle_beta   90.00
_cell.angle_gamma   90.00
#
_symmetry.space_group_name_H-M   'P 1'
#
loop_
_entity.id
_entity.type
_entity.pdbx_description
1 polymer ?
#
loop_
_entity_poly.entity_id
_entity_poly.type
_entity_poly.pdbx_seq_one_letter_code
_entity_poly.pdbx_strand_id
1 'polypeptide(L)'
;MPRESKFDAVTLRALINEGKSAQQIMDALGVKKPMLKAYVARLMMLDEKFYKIAGMDGRAASGSPEFKKTGLHLGATLLNNYGFSEGDAFRVSSPEAGKIVLEKV
;
A
#
# COMPACT_ATOMS: atom_id res chain seq x y z
N MET A 1 27.23 -5.84 -8.53
CA MET A 1 26.39 -6.83 -7.83
C MET A 1 25.04 -6.89 -8.54
N PRO A 2 24.61 -8.04 -9.09
CA PRO A 2 23.26 -8.16 -9.62
C PRO A 2 22.26 -8.13 -8.47
N ARG A 3 21.41 -7.09 -8.43
CA ARG A 3 20.25 -7.04 -7.53
C ARG A 3 19.22 -8.03 -8.07
N GLU A 4 19.28 -9.27 -7.61
CA GLU A 4 18.17 -10.22 -7.81
C GLU A 4 16.90 -9.55 -7.31
N SER A 5 16.07 -9.14 -8.27
CA SER A 5 14.70 -8.72 -8.02
C SER A 5 14.02 -9.90 -7.34
N LYS A 6 13.82 -9.82 -6.03
CA LYS A 6 13.04 -10.79 -5.23
C LYS A 6 11.58 -10.70 -5.68
N PHE A 7 11.29 -11.21 -6.88
CA PHE A 7 9.94 -11.42 -7.36
C PHE A 7 9.38 -12.61 -6.59
N ASP A 8 8.67 -12.31 -5.52
CA ASP A 8 7.97 -13.32 -4.73
C ASP A 8 6.51 -13.38 -5.19
N ALA A 9 6.25 -14.29 -6.13
CA ALA A 9 4.92 -14.48 -6.73
C ALA A 9 3.88 -14.87 -5.67
N VAL A 10 4.29 -15.66 -4.67
CA VAL A 10 3.40 -16.17 -3.60
C VAL A 10 2.94 -15.01 -2.73
N THR A 11 3.88 -14.19 -2.27
CA THR A 11 3.61 -13.01 -1.43
C THR A 11 2.79 -11.99 -2.20
N LEU A 12 3.13 -11.71 -3.46
CA LEU A 12 2.36 -10.77 -4.28
C LEU A 12 0.91 -11.25 -4.47
N ARG A 13 0.71 -12.54 -4.75
CA ARG A 13 -0.62 -13.13 -4.90
C ARG A 13 -1.43 -13.07 -3.60
N ALA A 14 -0.81 -13.33 -2.44
CA ALA A 14 -1.46 -13.20 -1.15
C ALA A 14 -1.93 -11.76 -0.90
N LEU A 15 -1.05 -10.77 -1.08
CA LEU A 15 -1.37 -9.35 -0.86
C LEU A 15 -2.49 -8.86 -1.79
N ILE A 16 -2.51 -9.31 -3.05
CA ILE A 16 -3.59 -8.96 -4.00
C ILE A 16 -4.92 -9.59 -3.56
N ASN A 17 -4.92 -10.85 -3.12
CA ASN A 17 -6.13 -11.54 -2.67
C ASN A 17 -6.68 -10.97 -1.36
N GLU A 18 -5.81 -10.44 -0.49
CA GLU A 18 -6.19 -9.69 0.72
C GLU A 18 -6.85 -8.33 0.40
N GLY A 19 -6.91 -7.93 -0.88
CA GLY A 19 -7.53 -6.68 -1.30
C GLY A 19 -6.65 -5.45 -1.05
N LYS A 20 -5.35 -5.62 -0.83
CA LYS A 20 -4.43 -4.51 -0.59
C LYS A 20 -4.30 -3.60 -1.81
N SER A 21 -4.15 -2.30 -1.56
CA SER A 21 -3.92 -1.31 -2.60
C SER A 21 -2.53 -1.42 -3.19
N ALA A 22 -2.32 -0.85 -4.37
CA ALA A 22 -1.01 -0.79 -5.02
C ALA A 22 0.04 -0.14 -4.11
N GLN A 23 -0.35 0.84 -3.30
CA GLN A 23 0.56 1.48 -2.36
C GLN A 23 0.95 0.57 -1.20
N GLN A 24 -0.02 -0.11 -0.58
CA GLN A 24 0.27 -1.09 0.48
C GLN A 24 1.19 -2.22 -0.02
N ILE A 25 0.99 -2.68 -1.25
CA ILE A 25 1.83 -3.70 -1.87
C ILE A 25 3.24 -3.15 -2.15
N MET A 26 3.34 -1.90 -2.64
CA MET A 26 4.64 -1.24 -2.85
C MET A 26 5.42 -1.10 -1.54
N ASP A 27 4.76 -0.68 -0.46
CA ASP A 27 5.38 -0.52 0.86
C ASP A 27 5.79 -1.86 1.46
N ALA A 28 4.93 -2.87 1.38
CA ALA A 28 5.20 -4.21 1.90
C ALA A 28 6.37 -4.90 1.19
N LEU A 29 6.49 -4.71 -0.13
CA LEU A 29 7.57 -5.29 -0.94
C LEU A 29 8.79 -4.36 -1.06
N GLY A 30 8.70 -3.12 -0.61
CA GLY A 30 9.75 -2.10 -0.80
C GLY A 30 10.03 -1.78 -2.28
N VAL A 31 9.02 -1.89 -3.15
CA VAL A 31 9.17 -1.71 -4.61
C VAL A 31 8.48 -0.44 -5.10
N LYS A 32 8.96 0.10 -6.22
CA LYS A 32 8.31 1.24 -6.90
C LYS A 32 7.22 0.75 -7.85
N LYS A 33 6.26 1.63 -8.16
CA LYS A 33 5.15 1.40 -9.08
C LYS A 33 5.50 0.70 -10.41
N PRO A 34 6.56 1.09 -11.15
CA PRO A 34 6.93 0.39 -12.38
C PRO A 34 7.37 -1.08 -12.14
N MET A 35 8.05 -1.37 -11.03
CA MET A 35 8.41 -2.74 -10.67
C MET A 35 7.17 -3.54 -10.27
N LEU A 36 6.25 -2.95 -9.50
CA LEU A 36 4.98 -3.60 -9.17
C LEU A 36 4.18 -3.93 -10.44
N LYS A 37 4.11 -3.03 -11.43
CA LYS A 37 3.49 -3.32 -12.74
C LYS A 37 4.13 -4.52 -13.44
N ALA A 38 5.46 -4.57 -13.49
CA ALA A 38 6.17 -5.69 -14.10
C ALA A 38 5.90 -7.02 -13.36
N TYR A 39 5.86 -6.99 -12.02
CA TYR A 39 5.60 -8.17 -11.20
C TYR A 39 4.17 -8.68 -11.36
N VAL A 40 3.18 -7.79 -11.37
CA VAL A 40 1.77 -8.15 -11.58
C VAL A 40 1.56 -8.69 -12.99
N ALA A 41 2.18 -8.10 -14.01
CA ALA A 41 2.12 -8.63 -15.37
C ALA A 41 2.72 -10.04 -15.48
N ARG A 42 3.86 -10.29 -14.83
CA ARG A 42 4.45 -11.63 -14.75
C ARG A 42 3.54 -12.61 -14.00
N LEU A 43 2.93 -12.18 -12.90
CA LEU A 43 1.98 -13.02 -12.14
C LEU A 43 0.74 -13.36 -12.98
N MET A 44 0.19 -12.42 -13.74
CA MET A 44 -0.93 -12.66 -14.66
C MET A 44 -0.59 -13.68 -15.75
N MET A 45 0.64 -13.63 -16.28
CA MET A 45 1.12 -14.60 -17.27
C MET A 45 1.30 -16.00 -16.68
N LEU A 46 1.76 -16.08 -15.42
CA LEU A 46 1.98 -17.36 -14.73
C LEU A 46 0.67 -18.04 -14.32
N ASP A 47 -0.27 -17.27 -13.79
CA ASP A 47 -1.56 -17.77 -13.30
C ASP A 47 -2.64 -17.79 -14.39
N GLU A 48 -2.33 -17.30 -15.60
CA GLU A 48 -3.30 -17.02 -16.69
C GLU A 48 -4.56 -16.28 -16.20
N LYS A 49 -4.38 -15.41 -15.20
CA LYS A 49 -5.47 -14.75 -14.48
C LYS A 49 -5.28 -13.25 -14.46
N PHE A 50 -6.36 -12.52 -14.65
CA PHE A 50 -6.35 -11.07 -14.53
C PHE A 50 -6.50 -10.63 -13.07
N TYR A 51 -5.54 -9.84 -12.58
CA TYR A 51 -5.55 -9.24 -11.25
C TYR A 51 -5.84 -7.73 -11.33
N LYS A 52 -6.90 -7.27 -10.68
CA LYS A 52 -7.21 -5.83 -10.57
C LYS A 52 -6.77 -5.32 -9.19
N ILE A 53 -5.86 -4.36 -9.17
CA ILE A 53 -5.32 -3.78 -7.93
C ILE A 53 -5.75 -2.31 -7.81
N ALA A 54 -6.36 -1.94 -6.69
CA ALA A 54 -6.80 -0.58 -6.43
C ALA A 54 -5.59 0.38 -6.39
N GLY A 55 -5.70 1.56 -7.03
CA GLY A 55 -4.61 2.55 -7.08
C GLY A 55 -3.49 2.26 -8.09
N MET A 56 -3.62 1.21 -8.91
CA MET A 56 -2.60 0.86 -9.93
C MET A 56 -2.57 1.84 -11.12
N ASP A 57 -3.71 2.42 -11.49
CA ASP A 57 -3.85 3.38 -12.60
C ASP A 57 -3.84 4.85 -12.14
N GLY A 58 -4.19 5.12 -10.88
CA GLY A 58 -4.17 6.47 -10.30
C GLY A 58 -2.75 7.00 -10.03
N ARG A 59 -2.58 8.32 -9.93
CA ARG A 59 -1.35 8.89 -9.36
C ARG A 59 -1.29 8.48 -7.90
N ALA A 60 -0.29 7.67 -7.53
CA ALA A 60 -0.01 7.35 -6.14
C ALA A 60 0.59 8.61 -5.49
N ALA A 61 -0.26 9.57 -5.13
CA ALA A 61 0.15 10.66 -4.26
C ALA A 61 0.12 10.16 -2.82
N SER A 62 1.11 9.33 -2.49
CA SER A 62 1.47 9.06 -1.10
C SER A 62 2.21 10.29 -0.56
N GLY A 63 1.47 11.33 -0.21
CA GLY A 63 2.07 12.35 0.64
C GLY A 63 2.46 11.70 1.96
N SER A 64 3.69 11.91 2.44
CA SER A 64 4.06 11.49 3.78
C SER A 64 3.17 12.20 4.81
N PRO A 65 2.87 11.57 5.97
CA PRO A 65 2.30 12.29 7.10
C PRO A 65 3.14 13.53 7.42
N GLU A 66 2.50 14.69 7.53
CA GLU A 66 3.18 15.95 7.84
C GLU A 66 2.90 16.37 9.28
N PHE A 67 3.94 16.82 9.98
CA PHE A 67 3.78 17.48 11.28
C PHE A 67 3.63 18.99 11.04
N LYS A 68 2.47 19.55 11.42
CA LYS A 68 2.22 21.01 11.38
C LYS A 68 1.90 21.52 12.77
N LYS A 69 1.88 22.85 12.93
CA LYS A 69 1.56 23.50 14.21
C LYS A 69 0.20 23.06 14.79
N THR A 70 -0.73 22.65 13.94
CA THR A 70 -2.07 22.19 14.32
C THR A 70 -2.18 20.68 14.53
N GLY A 71 -1.08 19.92 14.41
CA GLY A 71 -1.04 18.47 14.66
C GLY A 71 -0.51 17.65 13.48
N LEU A 72 -0.82 16.35 13.50
CA LEU A 72 -0.48 15.40 12.44
C LEU A 72 -1.48 15.55 11.28
N HIS A 73 -0.97 15.88 10.09
CA HIS A 73 -1.76 16.04 8.88
C HIS A 73 -1.60 14.79 8.02
N LEU A 74 -2.72 14.08 7.81
CA LEU A 74 -2.79 12.93 6.93
C LEU A 74 -3.56 13.36 5.68
N GLY A 75 -2.91 13.31 4.51
CA GLY A 75 -3.58 13.67 3.26
C GLY A 75 -4.71 12.70 2.92
N ALA A 76 -5.83 13.20 2.40
CA ALA A 76 -6.97 12.36 2.02
C ALA A 76 -6.59 11.24 1.04
N THR A 77 -5.69 11.50 0.09
CA THR A 77 -5.18 10.47 -0.83
C THR A 77 -4.40 9.37 -0.12
N LEU A 78 -3.60 9.73 0.89
CA LEU A 78 -2.87 8.75 1.70
C LEU A 78 -3.89 7.84 2.40
N LEU A 79 -4.85 8.42 3.11
CA LEU A 79 -5.89 7.69 3.84
C LEU A 79 -6.69 6.76 2.92
N ASN A 80 -7.14 7.25 1.77
CA ASN A 80 -7.90 6.45 0.78
C ASN A 80 -7.09 5.24 0.29
N ASN A 81 -5.76 5.37 0.15
CA ASN A 81 -4.91 4.25 -0.27
C ASN A 81 -4.80 3.14 0.80
N TYR A 82 -5.13 3.42 2.05
CA TYR A 82 -5.22 2.40 3.12
C TYR A 82 -6.68 2.06 3.48
N GLY A 83 -7.66 2.49 2.68
CA GLY A 83 -9.09 2.15 2.88
C GLY A 83 -9.83 3.05 3.87
N PHE A 84 -9.26 4.21 4.21
CA PHE A 84 -9.89 5.24 5.04
C PHE A 84 -10.44 6.37 4.18
N SER A 85 -11.62 6.87 4.53
CA SER A 85 -12.28 8.00 3.85
C SER A 85 -12.62 9.11 4.84
N GLU A 86 -12.84 10.32 4.32
CA GLU A 86 -13.27 11.46 5.13
C GLU A 86 -14.59 11.15 5.84
N GLY A 87 -14.63 11.40 7.15
CA GLY A 87 -15.78 11.07 8.01
C GLY A 87 -15.68 9.70 8.71
N ASP A 88 -14.71 8.86 8.36
CA ASP A 88 -14.43 7.65 9.14
C ASP A 88 -13.94 8.00 10.55
N ALA A 89 -14.34 7.19 11.53
CA ALA A 89 -13.79 7.24 12.88
C ALA A 89 -12.60 6.29 13.00
N PHE A 90 -11.58 6.71 13.73
CA PHE A 90 -10.39 5.90 14.00
C PHE A 90 -10.16 5.76 15.50
N ARG A 91 -9.69 4.59 15.91
CA ARG A 91 -9.07 4.39 17.21
C ARG A 91 -7.57 4.60 17.05
N VAL A 92 -7.01 5.44 17.91
CA VAL A 92 -5.57 5.66 18.01
C VAL A 92 -5.05 4.79 19.15
N SER A 93 -4.07 3.92 18.89
CA SER A 93 -3.41 3.09 19.91
C SER A 93 -1.89 3.18 19.79
N SER A 94 -1.19 2.96 20.91
CA SER A 94 0.27 2.88 20.95
C SER A 94 0.71 1.54 21.55
N PRO A 95 0.64 0.44 20.78
CA PRO A 95 0.93 -0.90 21.29
C PRO A 95 2.42 -1.11 21.61
N GLU A 96 3.32 -0.33 21.00
CA GLU A 96 4.76 -0.40 21.19
C GLU A 96 5.32 1.03 21.32
N ALA A 97 6.41 1.19 22.07
CA ALA A 97 7.07 2.49 22.22
C ALA A 97 7.51 3.02 20.84
N GLY A 98 7.03 4.21 20.47
CA GLY A 98 7.35 4.84 19.19
C GLY A 98 6.46 4.43 18.02
N LYS A 99 5.44 3.60 18.23
CA LYS A 99 4.49 3.20 17.19
C LYS A 99 3.08 3.69 17.51
N ILE A 100 2.53 4.50 16.61
CA ILE A 100 1.12 4.93 16.66
C ILE A 100 0.38 4.15 15.58
N VAL A 101 -0.71 3.48 15.96
CA VAL A 101 -1.57 2.70 15.06
C VAL A 101 -2.93 3.37 14.97
N LEU A 102 -3.43 3.49 13.74
CA LEU A 102 -4.77 3.99 13.42
C LEU A 102 -5.60 2.80 12.95
N GLU A 103 -6.60 2.42 13.73
CA GLU A 103 -7.53 1.34 13.41
C GLU A 103 -8.90 1.93 13.07
N LYS A 104 -9.54 1.44 12.00
CA LYS A 104 -10.89 1.85 11.64
C LYS A 104 -11.89 1.32 12.67
N VAL A 105 -12.83 2.17 13.09
CA VAL A 105 -13.92 1.85 14.04
C VAL A 105 -15.18 1.48 13.29
#